data_AF-A0A924VNA4-F1
#
_entry.id   AF-A0A924VNA4-F1
#
_cell.length_a   1.000
_cell.length_b   1.000
_cell.length_c   1.000
_cell.angle_alpha   90.00
_cell.angle_beta   90.00
_cell.angle_gamma   90.00
#
_symmetry.space_group_name_H-M   'P 1'
#
loop_
_entity.id
_entity.type
_entity.pdbx_description
1 polymer ?
#
loop_
_entity_poly.entity_id
_entity_poly.type
_entity_poly.pdbx_seq_one_letter_code
_entity_poly.pdbx_strand_id
1 'polypeptide(L)'
;MNKTVYLIIGLPVLAVTLALSPVVRAESGSGTRSTMMTRESEDQTETDSEQTTTSTSTRRTAEVEKRRSELEMKIKEVKAENKVRLDDTRKKVCENRTEKINSIIQKRSEQATNQLAVFKKISNRVQSFATTKNLTVENYDTLVATIAEKEAAAQAAIDVNKATTFECASASSDNPSLLPRTTIEAVRNALKEYRTSIKNLIVNVKASAEKAEAVATPTTTSGEVSQ
;
A
#
# COMPACT_ATOMS: atom_id res chain seq x y z
N MET A 1 -35.56 -35.78 9.32
CA MET A 1 -36.03 -34.51 8.73
C MET A 1 -35.09 -33.40 9.16
N ASN A 2 -34.02 -33.15 8.40
CA ASN A 2 -33.11 -32.02 8.65
C ASN A 2 -33.10 -31.15 7.40
N LYS A 3 -33.64 -29.94 7.48
CA LYS A 3 -33.56 -28.94 6.40
C LYS A 3 -32.44 -27.96 6.71
N THR A 4 -31.37 -28.03 5.92
CA THR A 4 -30.27 -27.08 5.91
C THR A 4 -30.71 -25.81 5.18
N VAL A 5 -30.77 -24.69 5.90
CA VAL A 5 -31.09 -23.36 5.36
C VAL A 5 -29.77 -22.69 4.98
N TYR A 6 -29.54 -22.48 3.68
CA TYR A 6 -28.44 -21.67 3.17
C TYR A 6 -28.85 -20.19 3.20
N LEU A 7 -28.17 -19.40 4.03
CA LEU A 7 -28.33 -17.96 4.12
C LEU A 7 -27.34 -17.29 3.13
N ILE A 8 -27.86 -16.79 2.01
CA ILE A 8 -27.09 -16.07 0.99
C ILE A 8 -26.90 -14.63 1.49
N ILE A 9 -25.69 -14.29 1.91
CA ILE A 9 -25.30 -12.92 2.27
C ILE A 9 -24.95 -12.18 0.97
N GLY A 10 -25.84 -11.27 0.54
CA GLY A 10 -25.63 -10.40 -0.60
C GLY A 10 -24.61 -9.30 -0.29
N LEU A 11 -23.56 -9.24 -1.11
CA LEU A 11 -22.57 -8.16 -1.15
C LEU A 11 -23.14 -6.95 -1.91
N PRO A 12 -23.16 -5.72 -1.36
CA PRO A 12 -23.54 -4.55 -2.12
C PRO A 12 -22.38 -4.12 -3.04
N VAL A 13 -22.69 -3.98 -4.33
CA VAL A 13 -21.80 -3.45 -5.38
C VAL A 13 -21.71 -1.93 -5.22
N LEU A 14 -20.55 -1.44 -4.79
CA LEU A 14 -20.23 0.00 -4.72
C LEU A 14 -19.63 0.43 -6.06
N ALA A 15 -20.40 1.20 -6.84
CA ALA A 15 -19.96 1.81 -8.08
C ALA A 15 -18.99 2.98 -7.78
N VAL A 16 -17.73 2.83 -8.17
CA VAL A 16 -16.70 3.87 -8.07
C VAL A 16 -16.56 4.54 -9.44
N THR A 17 -17.01 5.78 -9.56
CA THR A 17 -16.78 6.63 -10.73
C THR A 17 -15.41 7.30 -10.62
N LEU A 18 -14.46 6.86 -11.43
CA LEU A 18 -13.12 7.47 -11.55
C LEU A 18 -13.18 8.65 -12.54
N ALA A 19 -12.99 9.87 -12.03
CA ALA A 19 -12.65 11.03 -12.85
C ALA A 19 -11.14 10.99 -13.16
N LEU A 20 -10.78 10.81 -14.43
CA LEU A 20 -9.41 10.90 -14.91
C LEU A 20 -9.05 12.37 -15.19
N SER A 21 -8.01 12.86 -14.53
CA SER A 21 -7.31 14.10 -14.91
C SER A 21 -5.99 13.72 -15.62
N PRO A 22 -5.67 14.29 -16.80
CA PRO A 22 -4.40 14.01 -17.47
C PRO A 22 -3.24 14.78 -16.84
N VAL A 23 -2.11 14.09 -16.63
CA VAL A 23 -0.82 14.69 -16.28
C VAL A 23 -0.06 14.99 -17.56
N VAL A 24 0.13 16.28 -17.86
CA VAL A 24 1.02 16.76 -18.93
C VAL A 24 2.46 16.71 -18.40
N ARG A 25 3.32 15.93 -19.07
CA ARG A 25 4.77 15.89 -18.83
C ARG A 25 5.47 16.50 -20.04
N ALA A 26 6.00 17.71 -19.87
CA ALA A 26 6.82 18.38 -20.87
C ALA A 26 8.23 17.77 -20.88
N GLU A 27 8.67 17.29 -22.04
CA GLU A 27 10.02 16.79 -22.30
C GLU A 27 10.78 17.88 -23.05
N SER A 28 11.78 18.48 -22.40
CA SER A 28 12.67 19.47 -23.04
C SER A 28 13.94 18.77 -23.51
N GLY A 29 13.99 18.43 -24.79
CA GLY A 29 15.23 18.13 -25.50
C GLY A 29 15.75 19.37 -26.21
N SER A 30 17.03 19.71 -26.04
CA SER A 30 17.78 20.57 -26.97
C SER A 30 19.26 20.58 -26.61
N GLY A 31 20.14 20.41 -27.63
CA GLY A 31 21.50 20.93 -27.54
C GLY A 31 22.66 20.03 -27.96
N THR A 32 22.60 19.38 -29.11
CA THR A 32 23.81 19.00 -29.87
C THR A 32 24.58 20.27 -30.26
N ARG A 33 25.84 20.42 -29.80
CA ARG A 33 26.76 21.41 -30.34
C ARG A 33 27.98 20.71 -30.95
N SER A 34 27.92 20.63 -32.27
CA SER A 34 29.02 20.31 -33.18
C SER A 34 30.01 21.47 -33.19
N THR A 35 31.31 21.18 -33.07
CA THR A 35 32.38 22.15 -33.31
C THR A 35 33.26 21.64 -34.45
N MET A 36 33.00 22.18 -35.64
CA MET A 36 33.92 22.23 -36.78
C MET A 36 35.18 22.99 -36.38
N MET A 37 36.35 22.45 -36.73
CA MET A 37 37.54 23.25 -36.99
C MET A 37 38.15 22.78 -38.31
N THR A 38 37.91 23.61 -39.31
CA THR A 38 38.56 23.69 -40.62
C THR A 38 40.07 23.85 -40.42
N ARG A 39 40.88 23.07 -41.17
CA ARG A 39 42.29 23.40 -41.38
C ARG A 39 42.59 23.30 -42.87
N GLU A 40 42.93 24.47 -43.39
CA GLU A 40 43.20 24.84 -44.76
C GLU A 40 44.53 24.29 -45.27
N SER A 41 44.55 24.07 -46.58
CA SER A 41 45.59 23.47 -47.42
C SER A 41 46.81 24.36 -47.66
N GLU A 42 47.97 23.73 -47.83
CA GLU A 42 49.02 24.06 -48.82
C GLU A 42 49.53 22.70 -49.34
N ASP A 43 49.18 22.28 -50.55
CA ASP A 43 49.83 22.56 -51.84
C ASP A 43 51.32 22.18 -51.87
N GLN A 44 51.63 21.02 -52.48
CA GLN A 44 52.65 20.91 -53.54
C GLN A 44 52.73 19.49 -54.14
N THR A 45 52.43 19.45 -55.44
CA THR A 45 53.11 18.71 -56.53
C THR A 45 53.38 17.20 -56.44
N GLU A 46 52.55 16.48 -57.20
CA GLU A 46 52.88 15.60 -58.35
C GLU A 46 53.99 14.53 -58.28
N THR A 47 53.56 13.37 -58.82
CA THR A 47 54.28 12.36 -59.63
C THR A 47 54.86 11.11 -58.95
N ASP A 48 54.47 9.97 -59.53
CA ASP A 48 55.02 8.61 -59.44
C ASP A 48 54.86 7.78 -58.17
N SER A 49 53.73 7.07 -58.05
CA SER A 49 53.69 5.68 -57.52
C SER A 49 52.31 5.02 -57.69
N GLU A 50 51.88 4.85 -58.92
CA GLU A 50 50.64 4.14 -59.27
C GLU A 50 50.93 2.64 -59.53
N GLN A 51 51.58 1.95 -58.60
CA GLN A 51 51.64 0.47 -58.65
C GLN A 51 51.86 -0.24 -57.30
N THR A 52 51.78 0.48 -56.18
CA THR A 52 52.00 -0.10 -54.82
C THR A 52 50.93 0.32 -53.79
N THR A 53 49.76 0.79 -54.24
CA THR A 53 48.68 1.30 -53.36
C THR A 53 47.49 0.36 -53.22
N THR A 54 47.29 -0.57 -54.16
CA THR A 54 46.15 -1.49 -54.15
C THR A 54 46.26 -2.60 -53.10
N SER A 55 47.48 -3.10 -52.83
CA SER A 55 47.75 -4.19 -51.87
C SER A 55 47.74 -3.75 -50.40
N THR A 56 48.02 -2.47 -50.12
CA THR A 56 47.96 -1.91 -48.74
C THR A 56 46.52 -1.51 -48.36
N SER A 57 45.70 -1.11 -49.33
CA SER A 57 44.28 -0.74 -49.14
C SER A 57 43.38 -1.95 -48.81
N THR A 58 43.58 -3.08 -49.50
CA THR A 58 42.85 -4.34 -49.23
C THR A 58 43.21 -4.96 -47.87
N ARG A 59 44.48 -4.85 -47.44
CA ARG A 59 44.89 -5.34 -46.11
C ARG A 59 44.29 -4.52 -44.97
N ARG A 60 44.18 -3.20 -45.13
CA ARG A 60 43.56 -2.30 -44.14
C ARG A 60 42.05 -2.50 -44.03
N THR A 61 41.34 -2.72 -45.15
CA THR A 61 39.90 -2.97 -45.15
C THR A 61 39.54 -4.30 -44.51
N ALA A 62 40.27 -5.38 -44.81
CA ALA A 62 40.10 -6.68 -44.15
C ALA A 62 40.36 -6.62 -42.63
N GLU A 63 41.35 -5.83 -42.19
CA GLU A 63 41.63 -5.65 -40.77
C GLU A 63 40.54 -4.82 -40.06
N VAL A 64 39.97 -3.81 -40.74
CA VAL A 64 38.85 -3.02 -40.22
C VAL A 64 37.58 -3.87 -40.07
N GLU A 65 37.26 -4.71 -41.05
CA GLU A 65 36.10 -5.62 -40.97
C GLU A 65 36.27 -6.66 -39.86
N LYS A 66 37.47 -7.23 -39.72
CA LYS A 66 37.80 -8.12 -38.61
C LYS A 66 37.57 -7.42 -37.26
N ARG A 67 38.13 -6.22 -37.08
CA ARG A 67 37.95 -5.44 -35.84
C ARG A 67 36.48 -5.07 -35.58
N ARG A 68 35.69 -4.77 -36.63
CA ARG A 68 34.25 -4.52 -36.50
C ARG A 68 33.51 -5.75 -36.00
N SER A 69 33.78 -6.92 -36.59
CA SER A 69 33.13 -8.17 -36.18
C SER A 69 33.49 -8.56 -34.73
N GLU A 70 34.75 -8.38 -34.33
CA GLU A 70 35.20 -8.59 -32.94
C GLU A 70 34.53 -7.62 -31.95
N LEU A 71 34.40 -6.34 -32.30
CA LEU A 71 33.70 -5.35 -31.48
C LEU A 71 32.21 -5.65 -31.35
N GLU A 72 31.55 -6.07 -32.43
CA GLU A 72 30.13 -6.46 -32.39
C GLU A 72 29.89 -7.67 -31.49
N MET A 73 30.77 -8.67 -31.52
CA MET A 73 30.69 -9.82 -30.61
C MET A 73 30.87 -9.39 -29.16
N LYS A 74 31.90 -8.57 -28.85
CA LYS A 74 32.11 -8.02 -27.50
C LYS A 74 30.92 -7.20 -27.01
N ILE A 75 30.30 -6.38 -27.89
CA ILE A 75 29.11 -5.61 -27.53
C ILE A 75 27.92 -6.53 -27.22
N LYS A 76 27.73 -7.62 -27.99
CA LYS A 76 26.66 -8.59 -27.72
C LYS A 76 26.88 -9.33 -26.41
N GLU A 77 28.11 -9.75 -26.13
CA GLU A 77 28.51 -10.42 -24.88
C GLU A 77 28.30 -9.51 -23.66
N VAL A 78 28.82 -8.27 -23.71
CA VAL A 78 28.63 -7.27 -22.64
C VAL A 78 27.15 -6.94 -22.45
N LYS A 79 26.35 -6.89 -23.52
CA LYS A 79 24.90 -6.70 -23.40
C LYS A 79 24.21 -7.90 -22.72
N ALA A 80 24.62 -9.12 -23.03
CA ALA A 80 24.06 -10.32 -22.42
C ALA A 80 24.43 -10.41 -20.92
N GLU A 81 25.70 -10.20 -20.58
CA GLU A 81 26.17 -10.17 -19.18
C GLU A 81 25.47 -9.08 -18.37
N ASN A 82 25.34 -7.87 -18.94
CA ASN A 82 24.61 -6.79 -18.27
C ASN A 82 23.14 -7.11 -18.05
N LYS A 83 22.48 -7.82 -18.98
CA LYS A 83 21.09 -8.28 -18.78
C LYS A 83 20.99 -9.22 -17.58
N VAL A 84 21.84 -10.25 -17.52
CA VAL A 84 21.87 -11.20 -16.40
C VAL A 84 22.10 -10.48 -15.07
N ARG A 85 23.08 -9.58 -15.00
CA ARG A 85 23.38 -8.81 -13.79
C ARG A 85 22.22 -7.92 -13.35
N LEU A 86 21.51 -7.31 -14.30
CA LEU A 86 20.33 -6.49 -14.01
C LEU A 86 19.17 -7.35 -13.49
N ASP A 87 18.96 -8.53 -14.05
CA ASP A 87 17.90 -9.46 -13.61
C ASP A 87 18.19 -10.02 -12.22
N ASP A 88 19.43 -10.41 -11.93
CA ASP A 88 19.86 -10.82 -10.58
C ASP A 88 19.71 -9.69 -9.54
N THR A 89 20.05 -8.46 -9.93
CA THR A 89 19.89 -7.30 -9.06
C THR A 89 18.41 -7.02 -8.78
N ARG A 90 17.55 -7.11 -9.81
CA ARG A 90 16.10 -6.95 -9.67
C ARG A 90 15.51 -8.01 -8.76
N LYS A 91 15.92 -9.27 -8.92
CA LYS A 91 15.50 -10.39 -8.07
C LYS A 91 15.85 -10.15 -6.61
N LYS A 92 17.12 -9.83 -6.31
CA LYS A 92 17.58 -9.50 -4.94
C LYS A 92 16.81 -8.34 -4.32
N VAL A 93 16.57 -7.27 -5.08
CA VAL A 93 15.79 -6.11 -4.62
C VAL A 93 14.37 -6.52 -4.27
N CYS A 94 13.77 -7.39 -5.08
CA CYS A 94 12.41 -7.87 -4.87
C CYS A 94 12.30 -8.82 -3.67
N GLU A 95 13.24 -9.75 -3.50
CA GLU A 95 13.35 -10.63 -2.33
C GLU A 95 13.49 -9.82 -1.03
N ASN A 96 14.41 -8.85 -0.99
CA ASN A 96 14.58 -7.95 0.16
C ASN A 96 13.30 -7.16 0.47
N ARG A 97 12.56 -6.73 -0.56
CA ARG A 97 11.27 -6.06 -0.37
C ARG A 97 10.21 -7.02 0.16
N THR A 98 10.27 -8.28 -0.26
CA THR A 98 9.32 -9.33 0.14
C THR A 98 9.38 -9.58 1.64
N GLU A 99 10.57 -9.85 2.17
CA GLU A 99 10.78 -10.03 3.60
C GLU A 99 10.33 -8.80 4.40
N LYS A 100 10.69 -7.61 3.92
CA LYS A 100 10.31 -6.36 4.57
C LYS A 100 8.79 -6.16 4.58
N ILE A 101 8.10 -6.42 3.47
CA ILE A 101 6.65 -6.28 3.37
C ILE A 101 5.97 -7.29 4.29
N ASN A 102 6.38 -8.56 4.27
CA ASN A 102 5.83 -9.60 5.13
C ASN A 102 6.05 -9.27 6.62
N SER A 103 7.23 -8.75 6.99
CA SER A 103 7.49 -8.26 8.34
C SER A 103 6.57 -7.10 8.73
N ILE A 104 6.27 -6.18 7.80
CA ILE A 104 5.31 -5.09 8.04
C ILE A 104 3.91 -5.66 8.26
N ILE A 105 3.45 -6.58 7.41
CA ILE A 105 2.13 -7.22 7.53
C ILE A 105 2.00 -7.88 8.91
N GLN A 106 2.98 -8.68 9.33
CA GLN A 106 3.00 -9.34 10.63
C GLN A 106 2.92 -8.34 11.79
N LYS A 107 3.82 -7.34 11.81
CA LYS A 107 3.84 -6.31 12.87
C LYS A 107 2.51 -5.56 12.96
N ARG A 108 1.88 -5.26 11.82
CA ARG A 108 0.57 -4.60 11.79
C ARG A 108 -0.53 -5.51 12.32
N SER A 109 -0.52 -6.80 12.00
CA SER A 109 -1.45 -7.78 12.56
C SER A 109 -1.32 -7.94 14.08
N GLU A 110 -0.10 -7.97 14.60
CA GLU A 110 0.16 -8.01 16.05
C GLU A 110 -0.36 -6.76 16.75
N GLN A 111 -0.02 -5.57 16.22
CA GLN A 111 -0.51 -4.29 16.74
C GLN A 111 -2.05 -4.23 16.72
N ALA A 112 -2.68 -4.67 15.63
CA ALA A 112 -4.13 -4.69 15.48
C ALA A 112 -4.80 -5.65 16.47
N THR A 113 -4.20 -6.83 16.71
CA THR A 113 -4.67 -7.80 17.71
C THR A 113 -4.64 -7.19 19.12
N ASN A 114 -3.56 -6.48 19.46
CA ASN A 114 -3.44 -5.79 20.75
C ASN A 114 -4.48 -4.67 20.90
N GLN A 115 -4.71 -3.86 19.85
CA GLN A 115 -5.73 -2.81 19.86
C GLN A 115 -7.13 -3.39 20.02
N LEU A 116 -7.44 -4.48 19.30
CA LEU A 116 -8.72 -5.17 19.43
C LEU A 116 -8.94 -5.63 20.89
N ALA A 117 -7.94 -6.24 21.52
CA ALA A 117 -8.02 -6.67 22.92
C ALA A 117 -8.28 -5.50 23.90
N VAL A 118 -7.68 -4.34 23.67
CA VAL A 118 -7.94 -3.14 24.47
C VAL A 118 -9.38 -2.65 24.29
N PHE A 119 -9.86 -2.59 23.04
CA PHE A 119 -11.23 -2.19 22.74
C PHE A 119 -12.26 -3.15 23.34
N LYS A 120 -12.04 -4.47 23.27
CA LYS A 120 -12.88 -5.47 23.95
C LYS A 120 -12.97 -5.21 25.44
N LYS A 121 -11.83 -4.97 26.12
CA LYS A 121 -11.81 -4.64 27.56
C LYS A 121 -12.63 -3.39 27.89
N ILE A 122 -12.53 -2.35 27.07
CA ILE A 122 -13.32 -1.12 27.26
C ILE A 122 -14.81 -1.42 27.07
N SER A 123 -15.19 -2.10 26.00
CA SER A 123 -16.59 -2.44 25.72
C SER A 123 -17.23 -3.24 26.86
N ASN A 124 -16.52 -4.24 27.40
CA ASN A 124 -16.97 -5.05 28.52
C ASN A 124 -17.17 -4.20 29.78
N ARG A 125 -16.22 -3.33 30.12
CA ARG A 125 -16.34 -2.44 31.30
C ARG A 125 -17.55 -1.51 31.20
N VAL A 126 -17.82 -0.98 30.01
CA VAL A 126 -18.94 -0.06 29.78
C VAL A 126 -20.28 -0.81 29.88
N GLN A 127 -20.37 -2.00 29.29
CA GLN A 127 -21.55 -2.85 29.40
C GLN A 127 -21.80 -3.25 30.86
N SER A 128 -20.78 -3.74 31.56
CA SER A 128 -20.86 -4.08 32.99
C SER A 128 -21.28 -2.89 33.84
N PHE A 129 -20.74 -1.70 33.59
CA PHE A 129 -21.13 -0.49 34.32
C PHE A 129 -22.62 -0.18 34.15
N ALA A 130 -23.14 -0.23 32.92
CA ALA A 130 -24.56 -0.01 32.64
C ALA A 130 -25.45 -1.01 33.39
N THR A 131 -25.09 -2.29 33.37
CA THR A 131 -25.83 -3.36 34.08
C THR A 131 -25.75 -3.21 35.60
N THR A 132 -24.55 -3.03 36.17
CA THR A 132 -24.35 -2.92 37.63
C THR A 132 -25.06 -1.70 38.21
N LYS A 133 -25.15 -0.61 37.45
CA LYS A 133 -25.86 0.61 37.87
C LYS A 133 -27.35 0.60 37.52
N ASN A 134 -27.87 -0.48 36.91
CA ASN A 134 -29.24 -0.59 36.43
C ASN A 134 -29.67 0.64 35.58
N LEU A 135 -28.78 1.10 34.70
CA LEU A 135 -29.05 2.27 33.87
C LEU A 135 -29.99 1.92 32.72
N THR A 136 -31.04 2.72 32.54
CA THR A 136 -31.91 2.66 31.36
C THR A 136 -31.26 3.43 30.22
N VAL A 137 -30.55 2.72 29.36
CA VAL A 137 -29.87 3.29 28.18
C VAL A 137 -30.76 3.13 26.95
N GLU A 138 -31.03 4.22 26.25
CA GLU A 138 -31.83 4.20 25.02
C GLU A 138 -31.12 3.38 23.92
N ASN A 139 -31.87 2.51 23.23
CA ASN A 139 -31.36 1.64 22.16
C ASN A 139 -30.17 0.77 22.55
N TYR A 140 -30.06 0.38 23.83
CA TYR A 140 -28.92 -0.37 24.35
C TYR A 140 -28.62 -1.65 23.57
N ASP A 141 -29.63 -2.48 23.32
CA ASP A 141 -29.45 -3.76 22.62
C ASP A 141 -28.92 -3.56 21.20
N THR A 142 -29.42 -2.55 20.49
CA THR A 142 -28.95 -2.17 19.16
C THR A 142 -27.49 -1.71 19.19
N LEU A 143 -27.09 -0.93 20.21
CA LEU A 143 -25.70 -0.49 20.39
C LEU A 143 -24.77 -1.66 20.68
N VAL A 144 -25.19 -2.60 21.54
CA VAL A 144 -24.41 -3.82 21.86
C VAL A 144 -24.30 -4.73 20.64
N ALA A 145 -25.38 -4.93 19.89
CA ALA A 145 -25.36 -5.70 18.65
C ALA A 145 -24.41 -5.08 17.61
N THR A 146 -24.42 -3.75 17.46
CA THR A 146 -23.51 -3.03 16.57
C THR A 146 -22.05 -3.20 17.01
N ILE A 147 -21.76 -3.15 18.31
CA ILE A 147 -20.42 -3.41 18.85
C ILE A 147 -19.95 -4.82 18.49
N ALA A 148 -20.79 -5.83 18.69
CA ALA A 148 -20.47 -7.22 18.36
C ALA A 148 -20.22 -7.42 16.85
N GLU A 149 -21.04 -6.82 15.99
CA GLU A 149 -20.84 -6.84 14.53
C GLU A 149 -19.49 -6.22 14.14
N LYS A 150 -19.16 -5.03 14.66
CA LYS A 150 -17.90 -4.34 14.33
C LYS A 150 -16.68 -5.02 14.95
N GLU A 151 -16.83 -5.69 16.09
CA GLU A 151 -15.79 -6.54 16.67
C GLU A 151 -15.46 -7.70 15.73
N ALA A 152 -16.49 -8.40 15.25
CA ALA A 152 -16.33 -9.53 14.33
C ALA A 152 -15.71 -9.07 13.00
N ALA A 153 -16.14 -7.93 12.45
CA ALA A 153 -15.55 -7.34 11.25
C ALA A 153 -14.07 -6.99 11.45
N ALA A 154 -13.70 -6.40 12.60
CA ALA A 154 -12.30 -6.11 12.92
C ALA A 154 -11.45 -7.38 13.06
N GLN A 155 -11.97 -8.41 13.70
CA GLN A 155 -11.31 -9.71 13.80
C GLN A 155 -11.09 -10.33 12.42
N ALA A 156 -12.13 -10.38 11.57
CA ALA A 156 -12.05 -10.91 10.22
C ALA A 156 -11.01 -10.16 9.36
N ALA A 157 -10.98 -8.83 9.43
CA ALA A 157 -9.99 -8.03 8.71
C ALA A 157 -8.55 -8.33 9.18
N ILE A 158 -8.34 -8.51 10.48
CA ILE A 158 -7.05 -8.89 11.05
C ILE A 158 -6.62 -10.26 10.53
N ASP A 159 -7.53 -11.23 10.48
CA ASP A 159 -7.22 -12.58 10.04
C ASP A 159 -6.91 -12.64 8.55
N VAL A 160 -7.63 -11.87 7.73
CA VAL A 160 -7.30 -11.68 6.30
C VAL A 160 -5.90 -11.06 6.15
N ASN A 161 -5.56 -10.03 6.93
CA ASN A 161 -4.24 -9.42 6.87
C ASN A 161 -3.13 -10.39 7.33
N LYS A 162 -3.38 -11.23 8.35
CA LYS A 162 -2.43 -12.28 8.78
C LYS A 162 -2.21 -13.34 7.70
N ALA A 163 -3.25 -13.70 6.95
CA ALA A 163 -3.16 -14.65 5.86
C ALA A 163 -2.56 -14.06 4.58
N THR A 164 -2.34 -12.73 4.53
CA THR A 164 -1.77 -12.05 3.38
C THR A 164 -0.27 -12.20 3.36
N THR A 165 0.26 -12.79 2.29
CA THR A 165 1.69 -12.88 2.02
C THR A 165 1.99 -12.16 0.72
N PHE A 166 3.05 -11.36 0.72
CA PHE A 166 3.61 -10.80 -0.50
C PHE A 166 4.66 -11.76 -1.05
N GLU A 167 4.60 -12.02 -2.36
CA GLU A 167 5.44 -12.95 -3.10
C GLU A 167 5.93 -12.25 -4.36
N CYS A 168 7.25 -12.08 -4.50
CA CYS A 168 7.86 -11.37 -5.63
C CYS A 168 7.43 -11.92 -7.01
N ALA A 169 7.33 -13.24 -7.13
CA ALA A 169 6.99 -13.91 -8.40
C ALA A 169 5.55 -13.65 -8.86
N SER A 170 4.65 -13.32 -7.92
CA SER A 170 3.22 -13.09 -8.19
C SER A 170 2.86 -11.60 -8.32
N ALA A 171 3.83 -10.72 -8.09
CA ALA A 171 3.57 -9.30 -7.98
C ALA A 171 3.41 -8.68 -9.38
N SER A 172 2.24 -8.09 -9.66
CA SER A 172 1.99 -7.30 -10.88
C SER A 172 3.10 -6.24 -11.03
N SER A 173 3.63 -6.08 -12.25
CA SER A 173 4.65 -5.08 -12.60
C SER A 173 4.22 -3.65 -12.26
N ASP A 174 2.92 -3.41 -12.20
CA ASP A 174 2.36 -2.06 -12.15
C ASP A 174 2.23 -1.58 -10.71
N ASN A 175 1.76 -2.43 -9.79
CA ASN A 175 1.54 -2.06 -8.39
C ASN A 175 1.70 -3.26 -7.43
N PRO A 176 2.93 -3.78 -7.24
CA PRO A 176 3.17 -4.95 -6.38
C PRO A 176 2.71 -4.72 -4.93
N SER A 177 2.73 -3.47 -4.45
CA SER A 177 2.34 -3.12 -3.08
C SER A 177 0.84 -2.98 -2.82
N LEU A 178 -0.02 -3.12 -3.84
CA LEU A 178 -1.45 -2.82 -3.71
C LEU A 178 -2.13 -3.75 -2.68
N LEU A 179 -1.95 -5.06 -2.81
CA LEU A 179 -2.61 -6.03 -1.94
C LEU A 179 -2.26 -5.81 -0.45
N PRO A 180 -0.97 -5.80 -0.03
CA PRO A 180 -0.62 -5.51 1.37
C PRO A 180 -1.15 -4.16 1.89
N ARG A 181 -1.21 -3.13 1.04
CA ARG A 181 -1.76 -1.82 1.43
C ARG A 181 -3.25 -1.91 1.70
N THR A 182 -4.00 -2.53 0.79
CA THR A 182 -5.46 -2.66 0.91
C THR A 182 -5.88 -3.46 2.14
N THR A 183 -5.15 -4.52 2.50
CA THR A 183 -5.46 -5.32 3.69
C THR A 183 -5.14 -4.58 4.98
N ILE A 184 -4.02 -3.84 5.04
CA ILE A 184 -3.69 -2.98 6.19
C ILE A 184 -4.72 -1.86 6.34
N GLU A 185 -5.17 -1.25 5.25
CA GLU A 185 -6.22 -0.22 5.27
C GLU A 185 -7.55 -0.77 5.76
N ALA A 186 -7.94 -1.97 5.32
CA ALA A 186 -9.14 -2.66 5.79
C ALA A 186 -9.10 -2.89 7.31
N VAL A 187 -7.98 -3.38 7.85
CA VAL A 187 -7.78 -3.54 9.30
C VAL A 187 -7.95 -2.22 10.03
N ARG A 188 -7.33 -1.14 9.53
CA ARG A 188 -7.41 0.18 10.16
C ARG A 188 -8.84 0.70 10.20
N ASN A 189 -9.58 0.55 9.10
CA ASN A 189 -10.95 1.03 9.00
C ASN A 189 -11.88 0.22 9.93
N ALA A 190 -11.75 -1.11 9.95
CA ALA A 190 -12.56 -1.97 10.82
C ALA A 190 -12.33 -1.67 12.31
N LEU A 191 -11.07 -1.47 12.74
CA LEU A 191 -10.76 -1.05 14.11
C LEU A 191 -11.30 0.34 14.45
N LYS A 192 -11.31 1.27 13.49
CA LYS A 192 -11.89 2.61 13.67
C LYS A 192 -13.41 2.54 13.85
N GLU A 193 -14.09 1.69 13.08
CA GLU A 193 -15.53 1.48 13.18
C GLU A 193 -15.89 0.85 14.54
N TYR A 194 -15.15 -0.18 14.97
CA TYR A 194 -15.33 -0.79 16.30
C TYR A 194 -15.09 0.22 17.43
N ARG A 195 -14.05 1.05 17.34
CA ARG A 195 -13.82 2.12 18.31
C ARG A 195 -14.98 3.12 18.34
N THR A 196 -15.54 3.45 17.18
CA THR A 196 -16.67 4.38 17.06
C THR A 196 -17.93 3.82 17.70
N SER A 197 -18.26 2.55 17.47
CA SER A 197 -19.43 1.92 18.09
C SER A 197 -19.31 1.87 19.62
N ILE A 198 -18.12 1.58 20.15
CA ILE A 198 -17.85 1.64 21.60
C ILE A 198 -18.05 3.07 22.14
N LYS A 199 -17.55 4.10 21.44
CA LYS A 199 -17.75 5.49 21.84
C LYS A 199 -19.23 5.87 21.90
N ASN A 200 -20.01 5.44 20.91
CA ASN A 200 -21.44 5.69 20.89
C ASN A 200 -22.14 5.09 22.11
N LEU A 201 -21.78 3.86 22.50
CA LEU A 201 -22.29 3.27 23.74
C LEU A 201 -21.87 4.09 24.97
N ILE A 202 -20.59 4.46 25.08
CA ILE A 202 -20.09 5.27 26.22
C ILE A 202 -20.89 6.57 26.38
N VAL A 203 -21.15 7.29 25.29
CA VAL A 203 -21.91 8.55 25.32
C VAL A 203 -23.33 8.32 25.85
N ASN A 204 -24.02 7.28 25.37
CA ASN A 204 -25.38 6.97 25.80
C ASN A 204 -25.44 6.48 27.25
N VAL A 205 -24.50 5.65 27.68
CA VAL A 205 -24.37 5.21 29.08
C VAL A 205 -24.11 6.39 30.00
N LYS A 206 -23.21 7.30 29.62
CA LYS A 206 -22.92 8.52 30.39
C LYS A 206 -24.16 9.41 30.53
N ALA A 207 -24.86 9.69 29.43
CA ALA A 207 -26.08 10.49 29.46
C ALA A 207 -27.16 9.85 30.35
N SER A 208 -27.24 8.52 30.36
CA SER A 208 -28.18 7.78 31.23
C SER A 208 -27.78 7.84 32.70
N ALA A 209 -26.48 7.80 33.01
CA ALA A 209 -25.97 7.96 34.37
C ALA A 209 -26.26 9.37 34.93
N GLU A 210 -26.02 10.42 34.14
CA GLU A 210 -26.30 11.82 34.53
C GLU A 210 -27.80 12.03 34.82
N LYS A 211 -28.68 11.43 34.00
CA LYS A 211 -30.13 11.44 34.25
C LYS A 211 -30.51 10.73 35.55
N ALA A 212 -29.88 9.60 35.85
CA ALA A 212 -30.14 8.85 37.08
C ALA A 212 -29.70 9.62 38.33
N GLU A 213 -28.57 10.34 38.27
CA GLU A 213 -28.07 11.17 39.37
C GLU A 213 -28.98 12.38 39.65
N ALA A 214 -29.52 13.04 38.59
CA ALA A 214 -30.44 14.17 38.75
C ALA A 214 -31.73 13.80 39.50
N VAL A 215 -32.20 12.56 39.37
CA VAL A 215 -33.40 12.06 40.07
C VAL A 215 -33.11 11.73 41.55
N ALA A 216 -31.86 11.42 41.89
CA ALA A 216 -31.48 10.97 43.23
C ALA A 216 -31.26 12.12 44.24
N THR A 217 -31.16 13.37 43.78
CA THR A 217 -31.16 14.56 44.66
C THR A 217 -32.57 15.11 44.83
N PRO A 218 -33.29 14.81 45.94
CA PRO A 218 -34.55 15.48 46.24
C PRO A 218 -34.26 16.96 46.49
N THR A 219 -34.95 17.83 45.76
CA THR A 219 -35.02 19.26 46.03
C THR A 219 -35.63 19.45 47.42
N THR A 220 -34.79 19.67 48.44
CA THR A 220 -35.22 20.23 49.71
C THR A 220 -35.63 21.67 49.44
N THR A 221 -36.87 21.87 48.97
CA THR A 221 -37.54 23.16 49.03
C THR A 221 -37.82 23.44 50.50
N SER A 222 -36.83 24.05 51.17
CA SER A 222 -36.99 24.58 52.52
C SER A 222 -38.05 25.67 52.44
N GLY A 223 -39.28 25.33 52.85
CA GLY A 223 -40.36 26.28 53.02
C GLY A 223 -39.94 27.35 54.03
N GLU A 224 -39.81 28.56 53.54
CA GLU A 224 -39.69 29.79 54.29
C GLU A 224 -40.95 29.96 55.16
N VAL A 225 -40.82 29.69 56.46
CA VAL A 225 -41.87 29.97 57.45
C VAL A 225 -41.78 31.45 57.79
N SER A 226 -42.67 32.24 57.18
CA SER A 226 -42.96 33.60 57.62
C SER A 226 -43.76 33.54 58.94
N GLN A 227 -43.20 34.14 59.99
CA GLN A 227 -43.94 34.74 61.11
C GLN A 227 -43.62 36.22 61.17
#